data_AF-A0A3D2QDF1-F1
#
_entry.id   AF-A0A3D2QDF1-F1
#
_cell.length_a   1.000
_cell.length_b   1.000
_cell.length_c   1.000
_cell.angle_alpha   90.00
_cell.angle_beta   90.00
_cell.angle_gamma   90.00
#
_symmetry.space_group_name_H-M   'P 1'
#
loop_
_entity.id
_entity.type
_entity.pdbx_description
1 polymer ?
#
loop_
_entity_poly.entity_id
_entity_poly.type
_entity_poly.pdbx_seq_one_letter_code
_entity_poly.pdbx_strand_id
1 'polypeptide(L)'
;MKDIEDKEWQGYVVKCTTGEWPVPAGFVSDKDNWVCRAIVGRVLYFIKDLEGALTVLGTIVNDVTPDPDDHPDEGMCESEHFVLSLRDIADIIWNLTKNGDATLQYLDKAFRICRSFPYRFHTEARGDIWYRRLNVLAASGRRDEALADARRMVEEEKKESHAPEPILPDPLYDHVNPYIFYSLRFLAEQAYKDGNVADACALLDDAYAYFPLSRAGIRDVDKARATADPEARWKAWQSCLANQYLPWEKQPVVRLRG
;
A
#
# COMPACT_ATOMS: atom_id res chain seq x y z
N MET A 1 -21.78 9.34 -15.95
CA MET A 1 -21.37 9.23 -14.53
C MET A 1 -22.55 9.66 -13.66
N LYS A 2 -22.82 8.98 -12.54
CA LYS A 2 -23.88 9.41 -11.61
C LYS A 2 -23.34 10.63 -10.85
N ASP A 3 -23.90 11.79 -11.12
CA ASP A 3 -23.60 13.00 -10.36
C ASP A 3 -24.13 12.80 -8.92
N ILE A 4 -23.34 13.20 -7.92
CA ILE A 4 -23.72 13.08 -6.51
C ILE A 4 -24.51 14.33 -6.16
N GLU A 5 -25.74 14.16 -5.70
CA GLU A 5 -26.59 15.30 -5.33
C GLU A 5 -25.95 16.10 -4.19
N ASP A 6 -26.06 17.43 -4.20
CA ASP A 6 -25.44 18.30 -3.19
C ASP A 6 -25.81 17.89 -1.76
N LYS A 7 -27.06 17.50 -1.54
CA LYS A 7 -27.54 17.05 -0.24
C LYS A 7 -26.86 15.75 0.21
N GLU A 8 -26.66 14.81 -0.72
CA GLU A 8 -25.97 13.55 -0.46
C GLU A 8 -24.49 13.81 -0.17
N TRP A 9 -23.83 14.65 -0.97
CA TRP A 9 -22.45 15.09 -0.75
C TRP A 9 -22.25 15.71 0.64
N GLN A 10 -23.10 16.67 1.02
CA GLN A 10 -23.02 17.28 2.36
C GLN A 10 -23.16 16.26 3.48
N GLY A 11 -23.97 15.22 3.29
CA GLY A 11 -24.07 14.09 4.23
C GLY A 11 -22.74 13.35 4.40
N TYR A 12 -22.01 13.11 3.31
CA TYR A 12 -20.68 12.50 3.37
C TYR A 12 -19.63 13.42 4.00
N VAL A 13 -19.65 14.72 3.67
CA VAL A 13 -18.73 15.71 4.27
C VAL A 13 -18.91 15.75 5.79
N VAL A 14 -20.16 15.81 6.27
CA VAL A 14 -20.44 15.80 7.72
C VAL A 14 -19.84 14.56 8.38
N LYS A 15 -20.04 13.36 7.81
CA LYS A 15 -19.44 12.12 8.33
C LYS A 15 -17.91 12.21 8.44
N CYS A 16 -17.26 12.85 7.47
CA CYS A 16 -15.81 13.03 7.49
C CYS A 16 -15.34 14.05 8.53
N THR A 17 -16.10 15.11 8.77
CA THR A 17 -15.70 16.23 9.64
C THR A 17 -16.11 16.08 11.11
N THR A 18 -17.00 15.14 11.43
CA THR A 18 -17.54 14.97 12.80
C THR A 18 -17.25 13.59 13.41
N GLY A 19 -16.45 12.76 12.75
CA GLY A 19 -16.06 11.44 13.25
C GLY A 19 -15.07 11.48 14.42
N GLU A 20 -14.65 10.30 14.88
CA GLU A 20 -13.61 10.15 15.92
C GLU A 20 -12.28 10.79 15.51
N TRP A 21 -11.98 10.74 14.20
CA TRP A 21 -10.80 11.33 13.57
C TRP A 21 -11.24 12.31 12.48
N PRO A 22 -11.67 13.54 12.87
CA PRO A 22 -12.28 14.46 11.93
C PRO A 22 -11.25 15.00 10.93
N VAL A 23 -11.61 14.98 9.65
CA VAL A 23 -10.81 15.60 8.58
C VAL A 23 -11.17 17.09 8.49
N PRO A 24 -10.20 18.01 8.35
CA PRO A 24 -10.53 19.43 8.20
C PRO A 24 -11.36 19.70 6.94
N ALA A 25 -12.41 20.52 7.06
CA ALA A 25 -13.39 20.73 6.00
C ALA A 25 -12.79 21.15 4.65
N GLY A 26 -11.70 21.94 4.66
CA GLY A 26 -11.03 22.38 3.44
C GLY A 26 -10.45 21.25 2.58
N PHE A 27 -10.24 20.05 3.13
CA PHE A 27 -9.80 18.88 2.37
C PHE A 27 -10.95 18.07 1.75
N VAL A 28 -12.20 18.35 2.12
CA VAL A 28 -13.34 17.47 1.81
C VAL A 28 -14.59 18.22 1.32
N SER A 29 -14.63 19.55 1.36
CA SER A 29 -15.86 20.29 1.06
C SER A 29 -16.14 20.48 -0.43
N ASP A 30 -15.11 20.56 -1.27
CA ASP A 30 -15.24 20.79 -2.71
C ASP A 30 -15.58 19.50 -3.45
N LYS A 31 -16.82 19.36 -3.92
CA LYS A 31 -17.28 18.17 -4.66
C LYS A 31 -16.68 18.07 -6.06
N ASP A 32 -16.30 19.20 -6.66
CA ASP A 32 -15.84 19.24 -8.04
C ASP A 32 -14.35 18.87 -8.10
N ASN A 33 -13.60 19.19 -7.04
CA ASN A 33 -12.25 18.70 -6.83
C ASN A 33 -12.22 17.18 -6.61
N TRP A 34 -11.57 16.47 -7.53
CA TRP A 34 -11.50 15.02 -7.48
C TRP A 34 -10.65 14.49 -6.31
N VAL A 35 -9.65 15.25 -5.84
CA VAL A 35 -8.83 14.90 -4.67
C VAL A 35 -9.69 14.95 -3.41
N CYS A 36 -10.56 15.95 -3.27
CA CYS A 36 -11.54 16.00 -2.18
C CYS A 36 -12.48 14.81 -2.21
N ARG A 37 -12.99 14.42 -3.39
CA ARG A 37 -13.78 13.19 -3.57
C ARG A 37 -12.98 11.94 -3.18
N ALA A 38 -11.72 11.83 -3.58
CA ALA A 38 -10.85 10.72 -3.19
C ALA A 38 -10.70 10.62 -1.67
N ILE A 39 -10.47 11.75 -0.98
CA ILE A 39 -10.37 11.81 0.48
C ILE A 39 -11.68 11.38 1.14
N VAL A 40 -12.82 11.95 0.73
CA VAL A 40 -14.14 11.59 1.27
C VAL A 40 -14.41 10.09 1.09
N GLY A 41 -14.25 9.56 -0.12
CA GLY A 41 -14.50 8.15 -0.41
C GLY A 41 -13.63 7.21 0.43
N ARG A 42 -12.36 7.55 0.65
CA ARG A 42 -11.45 6.78 1.51
C ARG A 42 -11.84 6.87 2.98
N VAL A 43 -12.23 8.03 3.49
CA VAL A 43 -12.72 8.18 4.87
C VAL A 43 -13.97 7.34 5.09
N LEU A 44 -14.92 7.36 4.14
CA LEU A 44 -16.12 6.51 4.17
C LEU A 44 -15.75 5.02 4.25
N TYR A 45 -14.75 4.58 3.48
CA TYR A 45 -14.24 3.21 3.56
C TYR A 45 -13.66 2.89 4.95
N PHE A 46 -12.86 3.80 5.52
CA PHE A 46 -12.30 3.61 6.87
C PHE A 46 -13.38 3.45 7.95
N ILE A 47 -14.43 4.28 7.89
CA ILE A 47 -15.57 4.21 8.83
C ILE A 47 -16.62 3.13 8.45
N LYS A 48 -16.30 2.27 7.47
CA LYS A 48 -17.10 1.13 7.02
C LYS A 48 -18.43 1.49 6.35
N ASP A 49 -18.57 2.71 5.83
CA ASP A 49 -19.65 3.09 4.92
C ASP A 49 -19.27 2.68 3.49
N LEU A 50 -19.43 1.39 3.18
CA LEU A 50 -18.96 0.82 1.91
C LEU A 50 -19.76 1.31 0.70
N GLU A 51 -21.06 1.56 0.86
CA GLU A 51 -21.92 2.08 -0.20
C GLU A 51 -21.56 3.53 -0.53
N GLY A 52 -21.39 4.38 0.49
CA GLY A 52 -20.91 5.75 0.30
C GLY A 52 -19.51 5.78 -0.31
N ALA A 53 -18.60 4.92 0.17
CA ALA A 53 -17.24 4.81 -0.36
C ALA A 53 -17.26 4.45 -1.85
N LEU A 54 -17.98 3.41 -2.27
CA LEU A 54 -18.08 3.03 -3.68
C LEU A 54 -18.77 4.11 -4.53
N THR A 55 -19.78 4.78 -3.98
CA THR A 55 -20.48 5.86 -4.68
C THR A 55 -19.51 7.00 -5.00
N VAL A 56 -18.74 7.45 -4.01
CA VAL A 56 -17.79 8.56 -4.18
C VAL A 56 -16.57 8.14 -4.99
N LEU A 57 -15.89 7.04 -4.63
CA LEU A 57 -14.70 6.56 -5.33
C LEU A 57 -15.01 6.09 -6.77
N GLY A 58 -16.25 5.67 -7.04
CA GLY A 58 -16.70 5.37 -8.40
C GLY A 58 -16.64 6.58 -9.35
N THR A 59 -16.72 7.80 -8.83
CA THR A 59 -16.68 9.03 -9.64
C THR A 59 -15.28 9.40 -10.15
N ILE A 60 -14.21 8.81 -9.58
CA ILE A 60 -12.83 9.15 -9.95
C ILE A 60 -12.24 8.14 -10.93
N VAL A 61 -12.58 6.86 -10.83
CA VAL A 61 -11.85 5.78 -11.53
C VAL A 61 -11.99 5.78 -13.06
N ASN A 62 -13.06 6.37 -13.58
CA ASN A 62 -13.36 6.39 -15.01
C ASN A 62 -12.87 7.66 -15.71
N ASP A 63 -12.93 8.81 -15.04
CA ASP A 63 -12.83 10.11 -15.71
C ASP A 63 -11.63 10.97 -15.22
N VAL A 64 -10.88 10.49 -14.22
CA VAL A 64 -9.69 11.18 -13.70
C VAL A 64 -8.43 10.53 -14.22
N THR A 65 -7.50 11.38 -14.66
CA THR A 65 -6.08 11.04 -14.83
C THR A 65 -5.30 11.94 -13.88
N PRO A 66 -4.60 11.39 -12.86
CA PRO A 66 -3.81 12.21 -11.94
C PRO A 66 -2.69 12.92 -12.70
N ASP A 67 -2.36 14.13 -12.29
CA ASP A 67 -1.22 14.89 -12.83
C ASP A 67 0.09 14.13 -12.54
N PRO A 68 0.86 13.71 -13.57
CA PRO A 68 2.13 13.03 -13.37
C PRO A 68 3.22 13.93 -12.77
N ASP A 69 3.05 15.25 -12.83
CA ASP A 69 4.00 16.24 -12.32
C ASP A 69 3.61 16.78 -10.93
N ASP A 70 2.48 16.34 -10.36
CA ASP A 70 2.11 16.71 -8.99
C ASP A 70 2.97 15.95 -7.96
N HIS A 71 3.89 16.67 -7.33
CA HIS A 71 4.80 16.13 -6.31
C HIS A 71 5.01 17.14 -5.15
N PRO A 72 3.95 17.45 -4.39
CA PRO A 72 4.02 18.50 -3.37
C PRO A 72 5.11 18.21 -2.33
N ASP A 73 5.75 19.27 -1.84
CA ASP A 73 6.75 19.16 -0.77
C ASP A 73 6.16 18.56 0.51
N GLU A 74 4.88 18.83 0.77
CA GLU A 74 4.13 18.32 1.93
C GLU A 74 2.79 17.72 1.47
N GLY A 75 2.43 16.57 2.03
CA GLY A 75 1.15 15.90 1.76
C GLY A 75 1.20 14.92 0.58
N MET A 76 0.13 14.14 0.41
CA MET A 76 0.04 13.16 -0.67
C MET A 76 -0.09 13.85 -2.03
N CYS A 77 0.55 13.30 -3.06
CA CYS A 77 0.30 13.70 -4.43
C CYS A 77 -1.00 13.11 -4.97
N GLU A 78 -1.48 13.66 -6.08
CA GLU A 78 -2.57 13.15 -6.89
C GLU A 78 -2.40 11.66 -7.23
N SER A 79 -1.22 11.26 -7.70
CA SER A 79 -0.94 9.85 -8.03
C SER A 79 -1.13 8.92 -6.82
N GLU A 80 -0.72 9.36 -5.62
CA GLU A 80 -0.91 8.60 -4.39
C GLU A 80 -2.39 8.52 -3.98
N HIS A 81 -3.12 9.64 -4.03
CA HIS A 81 -4.57 9.66 -3.79
C HIS A 81 -5.30 8.67 -4.71
N PHE A 82 -4.96 8.68 -6.00
CA PHE A 82 -5.61 7.84 -6.98
C PHE A 82 -5.28 6.35 -6.79
N VAL A 83 -4.02 6.01 -6.52
CA VAL A 83 -3.59 4.64 -6.18
C VAL A 83 -4.35 4.10 -4.97
N LEU A 84 -4.49 4.89 -3.91
CA LEU A 84 -5.15 4.47 -2.69
C LEU A 84 -6.66 4.30 -2.88
N SER A 85 -7.27 5.14 -3.71
CA SER A 85 -8.66 4.95 -4.12
C SER A 85 -8.89 3.67 -4.92
N LEU A 86 -8.00 3.34 -5.86
CA LEU A 86 -8.06 2.08 -6.61
C LEU A 86 -7.89 0.86 -5.69
N ARG A 87 -6.96 0.94 -4.74
CA ARG A 87 -6.75 -0.09 -3.70
C ARG A 87 -8.02 -0.29 -2.87
N ASP A 88 -8.65 0.78 -2.41
CA ASP A 88 -9.83 0.70 -1.53
C ASP A 88 -11.04 0.14 -2.29
N ILE A 89 -11.24 0.52 -3.56
CA ILE A 89 -12.26 -0.12 -4.41
C ILE A 89 -11.98 -1.61 -4.58
N ALA A 90 -10.72 -1.99 -4.86
CA ALA A 90 -10.34 -3.39 -5.02
C ALA A 90 -10.65 -4.20 -3.75
N ASP A 91 -10.27 -3.68 -2.58
CA ASP A 91 -10.56 -4.31 -1.29
C ASP A 91 -12.07 -4.49 -1.07
N ILE A 92 -12.88 -3.47 -1.38
CA ILE A 92 -14.35 -3.56 -1.25
C ILE A 92 -14.90 -4.64 -2.17
N ILE A 93 -14.54 -4.63 -3.46
CA ILE A 93 -15.01 -5.62 -4.44
C ILE A 93 -14.62 -7.03 -4.00
N TRP A 94 -13.36 -7.24 -3.63
CA TRP A 94 -12.88 -8.54 -3.16
C TRP A 94 -13.64 -9.04 -1.94
N ASN A 95 -13.90 -8.15 -0.98
CA ASN A 95 -14.58 -8.54 0.26
C ASN A 95 -16.06 -8.85 0.05
N LEU A 96 -16.75 -8.13 -0.83
CA LEU A 96 -18.16 -8.34 -1.10
C LEU A 96 -18.45 -9.49 -2.07
N THR A 97 -17.59 -9.68 -3.08
CA THR A 97 -17.93 -10.53 -4.24
C THR A 97 -16.98 -11.71 -4.44
N LYS A 98 -15.76 -11.64 -3.89
CA LYS A 98 -14.66 -12.57 -4.21
C LYS A 98 -14.36 -12.67 -5.71
N ASN A 99 -14.75 -11.66 -6.50
CA ASN A 99 -14.46 -11.61 -7.92
C ASN A 99 -13.00 -11.19 -8.14
N GLY A 100 -12.15 -12.18 -8.39
CA GLY A 100 -10.73 -11.98 -8.64
C GLY A 100 -10.44 -11.06 -9.83
N ASP A 101 -11.07 -11.30 -10.98
CA ASP A 101 -10.80 -10.54 -12.20
C ASP A 101 -11.17 -9.06 -12.05
N ALA A 102 -12.35 -8.77 -11.50
CA ALA A 102 -12.77 -7.39 -11.23
C ALA A 102 -11.83 -6.70 -10.24
N THR A 103 -11.41 -7.40 -9.18
CA THR A 103 -10.47 -6.88 -8.18
C THR A 103 -9.10 -6.57 -8.80
N LEU A 104 -8.58 -7.50 -9.60
CA LEU A 104 -7.26 -7.39 -10.24
C LEU A 104 -7.20 -6.22 -11.22
N GLN A 105 -8.28 -5.89 -11.92
CA GLN A 105 -8.31 -4.71 -12.82
C GLN A 105 -7.92 -3.41 -12.11
N TYR A 106 -8.41 -3.19 -10.88
CA TYR A 106 -8.08 -2.01 -10.08
C TYR A 106 -6.65 -2.07 -9.52
N LEU A 107 -6.23 -3.23 -9.00
CA LEU A 107 -4.88 -3.41 -8.47
C LEU A 107 -3.81 -3.32 -9.57
N ASP A 108 -4.08 -3.81 -10.78
CA ASP A 108 -3.19 -3.69 -11.93
C ASP A 108 -3.05 -2.24 -12.40
N LYS A 109 -4.13 -1.45 -12.34
CA LYS A 109 -4.07 -0.02 -12.63
C LYS A 109 -3.26 0.72 -11.56
N ALA A 110 -3.52 0.43 -10.28
CA ALA A 110 -2.78 1.02 -9.17
C ALA A 110 -1.28 0.70 -9.23
N PHE A 111 -0.94 -0.58 -9.45
CA PHE A 111 0.44 -1.05 -9.54
C PHE A 111 1.21 -0.39 -10.68
N ARG A 112 0.59 -0.22 -11.86
CA ARG A 112 1.22 0.47 -12.99
C ARG A 112 1.59 1.92 -12.67
N ILE A 113 0.76 2.62 -11.91
CA ILE A 113 1.05 3.99 -11.46
C ILE A 113 2.21 3.97 -10.46
N CYS A 114 2.16 3.07 -9.47
CA CYS A 114 3.27 2.91 -8.52
C CYS A 114 4.62 2.68 -9.23
N ARG A 115 4.64 1.92 -10.33
CA ARG A 115 5.85 1.61 -11.10
C ARG A 115 6.38 2.76 -11.94
N SER A 116 5.50 3.63 -12.42
CA SER A 116 5.86 4.69 -13.37
C SER A 116 6.05 6.05 -12.70
N PHE A 117 5.44 6.28 -11.55
CA PHE A 117 5.51 7.56 -10.85
C PHE A 117 6.83 7.68 -10.07
N PRO A 118 7.73 8.61 -10.44
CA PRO A 118 9.11 8.63 -9.95
C PRO A 118 9.27 9.32 -8.58
N TYR A 119 8.28 10.12 -8.17
CA TYR A 119 8.33 10.88 -6.92
C TYR A 119 7.78 10.07 -5.76
N ARG A 120 8.07 10.52 -4.53
CA ARG A 120 7.73 9.76 -3.35
C ARG A 120 6.23 9.66 -3.05
N PHE A 121 5.81 8.58 -2.40
CA PHE A 121 4.57 8.45 -1.66
C PHE A 121 4.82 8.70 -0.17
N HIS A 122 3.83 9.30 0.49
CA HIS A 122 3.92 9.70 1.89
C HIS A 122 3.39 8.64 2.86
N THR A 123 2.43 7.83 2.41
CA THR A 123 1.63 6.98 3.31
C THR A 123 1.73 5.50 3.02
N GLU A 124 1.76 5.08 1.75
CA GLU A 124 1.65 3.68 1.38
C GLU A 124 2.94 3.11 0.78
N ALA A 125 3.23 1.87 1.12
CA ALA A 125 4.29 1.13 0.47
C ALA A 125 3.81 0.69 -0.91
N ARG A 126 4.49 1.12 -1.97
CA ARG A 126 4.16 0.66 -3.34
C ARG A 126 4.17 -0.86 -3.49
N GLY A 127 5.07 -1.52 -2.75
CA GLY A 127 5.13 -2.98 -2.67
C GLY A 127 3.88 -3.62 -2.04
N ASP A 128 3.12 -2.91 -1.20
CA ASP A 128 1.87 -3.43 -0.61
C ASP A 128 0.76 -3.55 -1.67
N ILE A 129 0.71 -2.64 -2.65
CA ILE A 129 -0.22 -2.76 -3.80
C ILE A 129 0.09 -4.03 -4.59
N TRP A 130 1.37 -4.27 -4.85
CA TRP A 130 1.84 -5.51 -5.49
C TRP A 130 1.52 -6.76 -4.65
N TYR A 131 1.73 -6.68 -3.34
CA TYR A 131 1.44 -7.75 -2.39
C TYR A 131 -0.03 -8.15 -2.39
N ARG A 132 -0.93 -7.17 -2.37
CA ARG A 132 -2.38 -7.38 -2.46
C ARG A 132 -2.77 -8.07 -3.75
N ARG A 133 -2.18 -7.63 -4.87
CA ARG A 133 -2.39 -8.26 -6.18
C ARG A 133 -2.01 -9.74 -6.15
N LEU A 134 -0.83 -10.08 -5.62
CA LEU A 134 -0.38 -11.47 -5.49
C LEU A 134 -1.34 -12.32 -4.64
N ASN A 135 -1.84 -11.77 -3.53
CA ASN A 135 -2.78 -12.46 -2.66
C ASN A 135 -4.13 -12.71 -3.34
N VAL A 136 -4.68 -11.72 -4.05
CA VAL A 136 -5.93 -11.87 -4.81
C VAL A 136 -5.74 -12.91 -5.92
N LEU A 137 -4.63 -12.84 -6.65
CA LEU A 137 -4.30 -13.79 -7.72
C LEU A 137 -4.26 -15.23 -7.19
N ALA A 138 -3.53 -15.45 -6.09
CA ALA A 138 -3.44 -16.77 -5.45
C ALA A 138 -4.79 -17.27 -4.92
N ALA A 139 -5.55 -16.40 -4.25
CA ALA A 139 -6.87 -16.75 -3.71
C ALA A 139 -7.92 -16.98 -4.81
N SER A 140 -7.68 -16.50 -6.03
CA SER A 140 -8.52 -16.74 -7.20
C SER A 140 -8.13 -18.03 -7.96
N GLY A 141 -7.37 -18.92 -7.34
CA GLY A 141 -6.94 -20.19 -7.92
C GLY A 141 -5.72 -20.10 -8.84
N ARG A 142 -5.09 -18.93 -8.97
CA ARG A 142 -3.91 -18.69 -9.82
C ARG A 142 -2.63 -18.62 -8.98
N ARG A 143 -2.48 -19.54 -8.02
CA ARG A 143 -1.38 -19.56 -7.04
C ARG A 143 -0.01 -19.69 -7.70
N ASP A 144 0.14 -20.60 -8.67
CA ASP A 144 1.43 -20.83 -9.34
C ASP A 144 1.89 -19.60 -10.12
N GLU A 145 0.94 -18.89 -10.73
CA GLU A 145 1.20 -17.61 -11.40
C GLU A 145 1.66 -16.56 -10.39
N ALA A 146 0.98 -16.42 -9.24
CA ALA A 146 1.40 -15.48 -8.20
C ALA A 146 2.80 -15.80 -7.66
N LEU A 147 3.14 -17.07 -7.48
CA LEU A 147 4.47 -17.50 -7.06
C LEU A 147 5.54 -17.17 -8.12
N ALA A 148 5.23 -17.39 -9.40
CA ALA A 148 6.12 -17.06 -10.51
C ALA A 148 6.34 -15.54 -10.64
N ASP A 149 5.26 -14.77 -10.53
CA ASP A 149 5.27 -13.31 -10.55
C ASP A 149 6.11 -12.74 -9.40
N ALA A 150 5.92 -13.23 -8.17
CA ALA A 150 6.70 -12.78 -7.02
C ALA A 150 8.21 -13.04 -7.20
N ARG A 151 8.58 -14.24 -7.68
CA ARG A 151 9.99 -14.56 -7.98
C ARG A 151 10.57 -13.67 -9.08
N ARG A 152 9.80 -13.44 -10.15
CA ARG A 152 10.21 -12.58 -11.25
C ARG A 152 10.44 -11.14 -10.77
N MET A 153 9.55 -10.61 -9.93
CA MET A 153 9.69 -9.27 -9.33
C MET A 153 11.00 -9.14 -8.56
N VAL A 154 11.35 -10.13 -7.72
CA VAL A 154 12.62 -10.10 -6.96
C VAL A 154 13.83 -10.04 -7.90
N GLU A 155 13.83 -10.84 -8.96
CA GLU A 155 14.94 -10.91 -9.91
C GLU A 155 15.05 -9.66 -10.80
N GLU A 156 13.93 -9.05 -11.18
CA GLU A 156 13.90 -7.82 -11.96
C GLU A 156 14.35 -6.62 -11.11
N GLU A 157 13.85 -6.50 -9.89
CA GLU A 157 14.18 -5.37 -9.00
C GLU A 157 15.61 -5.38 -8.48
N LYS A 158 16.25 -6.56 -8.38
CA LYS A 158 17.68 -6.66 -8.11
C LYS A 158 18.55 -6.16 -9.27
N LYS A 159 18.03 -6.19 -10.50
CA LYS A 159 18.75 -5.70 -11.70
C LYS A 159 18.53 -4.21 -11.90
N GLU A 160 17.29 -3.77 -11.74
CA GLU A 160 16.88 -2.39 -11.92
C GLU A 160 15.81 -2.06 -10.88
N SER A 161 16.22 -1.35 -9.83
CA SER A 161 15.30 -0.93 -8.77
C SER A 161 14.37 0.15 -9.32
N HIS A 162 13.07 -0.02 -9.07
CA HIS A 162 12.07 1.01 -9.32
C HIS A 162 11.53 1.60 -8.01
N ALA A 163 12.20 1.36 -6.88
CA ALA A 163 11.94 2.09 -5.66
C ALA A 163 12.37 3.56 -5.87
N PRO A 164 11.55 4.55 -5.47
CA PRO A 164 11.89 5.95 -5.67
C PRO A 164 13.09 6.33 -4.82
N GLU A 165 14.02 7.06 -5.44
CA GLU A 165 15.23 7.53 -4.76
C GLU A 165 14.90 8.72 -3.85
N PRO A 166 15.53 8.81 -2.66
CA PRO A 166 15.43 10.00 -1.83
C PRO A 166 15.96 11.25 -2.56
N ILE A 167 15.22 12.37 -2.46
CA ILE A 167 15.67 13.69 -2.96
C ILE A 167 17.05 14.05 -2.38
N LEU A 168 17.25 13.75 -1.09
CA LEU A 168 18.53 13.88 -0.41
C LEU A 168 19.08 12.48 -0.13
N PRO A 169 20.25 12.12 -0.70
CA PRO A 169 20.86 10.81 -0.53
C PRO A 169 20.92 10.38 0.93
N ASP A 170 20.63 9.10 1.17
CA ASP A 170 20.63 8.50 2.49
C ASP A 170 21.04 7.04 2.40
N PRO A 171 22.21 6.66 2.94
CA PRO A 171 22.69 5.28 2.86
C PRO A 171 21.72 4.25 3.45
N LEU A 172 20.80 4.66 4.34
CA LEU A 172 19.76 3.77 4.84
C LEU A 172 18.81 3.32 3.74
N TYR A 173 18.57 4.15 2.73
CA TYR A 173 17.61 3.90 1.67
C TYR A 173 18.23 3.30 0.40
N ASP A 174 19.55 3.22 0.29
CA ASP A 174 20.26 2.65 -0.87
C ASP A 174 19.85 1.21 -1.20
N HIS A 175 19.42 0.45 -0.19
CA HIS A 175 19.00 -0.95 -0.32
C HIS A 175 17.51 -1.16 -0.10
N VAL A 176 16.75 -0.11 0.24
CA VAL A 176 15.33 -0.23 0.53
C VAL A 176 14.58 -0.48 -0.76
N ASN A 177 13.88 -1.61 -0.84
CA ASN A 177 13.07 -1.94 -2.00
C ASN A 177 11.77 -2.63 -1.54
N PRO A 178 10.63 -1.90 -1.58
CA PRO A 178 9.36 -2.46 -1.15
C PRO A 178 8.89 -3.60 -2.06
N TYR A 179 9.17 -3.58 -3.36
CA TYR A 179 8.74 -4.63 -4.27
C TYR A 179 9.44 -5.97 -3.98
N ILE A 180 10.74 -5.94 -3.68
CA ILE A 180 11.49 -7.13 -3.25
C ILE A 180 10.96 -7.63 -1.91
N PHE A 181 10.87 -6.74 -0.90
CA PHE A 181 10.40 -7.12 0.43
C PHE A 181 9.03 -7.81 0.38
N TYR A 182 8.05 -7.18 -0.28
CA TYR A 182 6.68 -7.70 -0.31
C TYR A 182 6.54 -8.96 -1.18
N SER A 183 7.38 -9.13 -2.20
CA SER A 183 7.45 -10.38 -2.97
C SER A 183 8.00 -11.53 -2.13
N LEU A 184 9.10 -11.29 -1.39
CA LEU A 184 9.68 -12.28 -0.48
C LEU A 184 8.75 -12.60 0.68
N ARG A 185 8.05 -11.60 1.23
CA ARG A 185 6.99 -11.81 2.22
C ARG A 185 5.89 -12.72 1.69
N PHE A 186 5.40 -12.46 0.47
CA PHE A 186 4.40 -13.33 -0.14
C PHE A 186 4.90 -14.76 -0.27
N LEU A 187 6.11 -14.95 -0.81
CA LEU A 187 6.72 -16.27 -0.94
C LEU A 187 6.87 -16.97 0.42
N ALA A 188 7.27 -16.24 1.46
CA ALA A 188 7.40 -16.77 2.81
C ALA A 188 6.07 -17.25 3.38
N GLU A 189 5.02 -16.44 3.26
CA GLU A 189 3.67 -16.81 3.71
C GLU A 189 3.12 -18.02 2.95
N GLN A 190 3.46 -18.17 1.66
CA GLN A 190 3.10 -19.37 0.88
C GLN A 190 3.90 -20.60 1.31
N ALA A 191 5.20 -20.47 1.55
CA ALA A 191 6.05 -21.57 2.05
C ALA A 191 5.56 -22.06 3.42
N TYR A 192 5.18 -21.14 4.31
CA TYR A 192 4.60 -21.51 5.61
C TYR A 192 3.28 -22.28 5.46
N LYS A 193 2.39 -21.84 4.55
CA LYS A 193 1.13 -22.56 4.24
C LYS A 193 1.36 -23.97 3.72
N ASP A 194 2.49 -24.21 3.04
CA ASP A 194 2.89 -25.55 2.58
C ASP A 194 3.58 -26.39 3.67
N GLY A 195 3.77 -25.86 4.88
CA GLY A 195 4.49 -26.52 5.97
C GLY A 195 6.02 -26.37 5.90
N ASN A 196 6.55 -25.60 4.95
CA ASN A 196 7.98 -25.35 4.79
C ASN A 196 8.43 -24.18 5.69
N VAL A 197 8.32 -24.35 7.00
CA VAL A 197 8.53 -23.27 8.00
C VAL A 197 9.95 -22.72 7.97
N ALA A 198 10.96 -23.57 7.76
CA ALA A 198 12.35 -23.14 7.67
C ALA A 198 12.58 -22.21 6.46
N ASP A 199 12.05 -22.59 5.30
CA ASP A 199 12.13 -21.78 4.08
C ASP A 199 11.37 -20.46 4.24
N ALA A 200 10.19 -20.50 4.87
CA ALA A 200 9.42 -19.29 5.17
C ALA A 200 10.22 -18.30 6.03
N CYS A 201 10.92 -18.80 7.06
CA CYS A 201 11.76 -17.96 7.91
C CYS A 201 12.99 -17.43 7.17
N ALA A 202 13.61 -18.21 6.29
CA ALA A 202 14.74 -17.77 5.48
C ALA A 202 14.34 -16.67 4.49
N LEU A 203 13.19 -16.82 3.84
CA LEU A 203 12.64 -15.81 2.93
C LEU A 203 12.34 -14.48 3.65
N LEU A 204 11.86 -14.51 4.89
CA LEU A 204 11.67 -13.28 5.67
C LEU A 204 13.00 -12.67 6.10
N ASP A 205 14.01 -13.47 6.45
CA ASP A 205 15.34 -12.95 6.73
C ASP A 205 15.90 -12.18 5.52
N ASP A 206 15.80 -12.78 4.33
CA ASP A 206 16.16 -12.14 3.07
C ASP A 206 15.31 -10.89 2.78
N ALA A 207 14.01 -10.92 3.10
CA ALA A 207 13.12 -9.78 2.90
C ALA A 207 13.58 -8.56 3.70
N TYR A 208 13.91 -8.75 4.99
CA TYR A 208 14.31 -7.67 5.88
C TYR A 208 15.63 -6.99 5.50
N ALA A 209 16.40 -7.56 4.57
CA ALA A 209 17.54 -6.87 3.96
C ALA A 209 17.12 -5.70 3.04
N TYR A 210 15.84 -5.56 2.70
CA TYR A 210 15.29 -4.51 1.83
C TYR A 210 14.26 -3.62 2.55
N PHE A 211 14.15 -3.75 3.88
CA PHE A 211 13.20 -3.00 4.70
C PHE A 211 13.91 -1.83 5.41
N PRO A 212 13.30 -0.63 5.50
CA PRO A 212 13.89 0.50 6.21
C PRO A 212 13.80 0.28 7.73
N LEU A 213 14.90 -0.13 8.36
CA LEU A 213 14.93 -0.45 9.79
C LEU A 213 15.43 0.70 10.65
N SER A 214 14.67 1.00 11.70
CA SER A 214 15.18 1.81 12.81
C SER A 214 16.09 0.97 13.72
N ARG A 215 16.76 1.61 14.69
CA ARG A 215 17.50 0.88 15.73
C ARG A 215 16.65 -0.13 16.51
N ALA A 216 15.35 0.14 16.66
CA ALA A 216 14.43 -0.82 17.26
C ALA A 216 14.16 -2.00 16.31
N GLY A 217 13.94 -1.72 15.03
CA GLY A 217 13.75 -2.75 14.00
C GLY A 217 14.93 -3.70 13.89
N ILE A 218 16.17 -3.19 13.88
CA ILE A 218 17.37 -4.03 13.87
C ILE A 218 17.36 -5.04 15.04
N ARG A 219 17.05 -4.58 16.26
CA ARG A 219 17.00 -5.46 17.44
C ARG A 219 15.93 -6.54 17.33
N ASP A 220 14.74 -6.18 16.83
CA ASP A 220 13.63 -7.12 16.69
C ASP A 220 13.92 -8.17 15.62
N VAL A 221 14.47 -7.75 14.48
CA VAL A 221 14.91 -8.62 13.38
C VAL A 221 16.03 -9.55 13.84
N ASP A 222 17.04 -9.05 14.54
CA ASP A 222 18.13 -9.87 15.07
C ASP A 222 17.61 -10.90 16.09
N LYS A 223 16.64 -10.51 16.92
CA LYS A 223 15.97 -11.42 17.86
C LYS A 223 15.19 -12.51 17.12
N ALA A 224 14.46 -12.17 16.05
CA ALA A 224 13.77 -13.14 15.23
C ALA A 224 14.77 -14.13 14.60
N ARG A 225 15.83 -13.63 13.97
CA ARG A 225 16.91 -14.43 13.36
C ARG A 225 17.57 -15.39 14.36
N ALA A 226 17.83 -14.93 15.58
CA ALA A 226 18.46 -15.74 16.63
C ALA A 226 17.53 -16.80 17.26
N THR A 227 16.23 -16.78 16.98
CA THR A 227 15.28 -17.75 17.54
C THR A 227 15.51 -19.14 16.92
N ALA A 228 15.84 -20.15 17.73
CA ALA A 228 16.26 -21.46 17.22
C ALA A 228 15.12 -22.32 16.68
N ASP A 229 13.98 -22.37 17.38
CA ASP A 229 12.80 -23.15 16.98
C ASP A 229 12.12 -22.50 15.76
N PRO A 230 11.88 -23.24 14.66
CA PRO A 230 11.31 -22.67 13.43
C PRO A 230 9.93 -22.03 13.61
N GLU A 231 9.04 -22.62 14.42
CA GLU A 231 7.69 -22.07 14.65
C GLU A 231 7.73 -20.82 15.54
N ALA A 232 8.57 -20.82 16.57
CA ALA A 232 8.82 -19.62 17.38
C ALA A 232 9.47 -18.52 16.54
N ARG A 233 10.39 -18.87 15.64
CA ARG A 233 11.04 -17.94 14.71
C ARG A 233 10.02 -17.32 13.76
N TRP A 234 9.12 -18.13 13.19
CA TRP A 234 8.02 -17.65 12.36
C TRP A 234 7.15 -16.64 13.12
N LYS A 235 6.74 -16.95 14.36
CA LYS A 235 5.97 -16.02 15.20
C LYS A 235 6.73 -14.72 15.48
N ALA A 236 8.04 -14.80 15.71
CA ALA A 236 8.88 -13.61 15.89
C ALA A 236 8.90 -12.76 14.62
N TRP A 237 9.01 -13.38 13.44
CA TRP A 237 8.91 -12.68 12.17
C TRP A 237 7.53 -12.06 11.94
N GLN A 238 6.44 -12.74 12.28
CA GLN A 238 5.09 -12.17 12.22
C GLN A 238 4.97 -10.93 13.09
N SER A 239 5.59 -10.93 14.28
CA SER A 239 5.65 -9.74 15.13
C SER A 239 6.42 -8.60 14.48
N CYS A 240 7.50 -8.89 13.74
CA CYS A 240 8.23 -7.86 12.99
C CYS A 240 7.36 -7.30 11.86
N LEU A 241 6.66 -8.15 11.12
CA LEU A 241 5.81 -7.76 9.97
C LEU A 241 4.64 -6.86 10.37
N ALA A 242 4.23 -6.89 11.64
CA ALA A 242 3.18 -6.04 12.18
C ALA A 242 3.65 -4.61 12.50
N ASN A 243 4.96 -4.32 12.44
CA ASN A 243 5.53 -3.04 12.81
C ASN A 243 6.07 -2.29 11.58
N GLN A 244 5.72 -1.01 11.47
CA GLN A 244 6.42 -0.08 10.58
C GLN A 244 7.55 0.60 11.37
N TYR A 245 8.80 0.24 11.08
CA TYR A 245 9.95 0.78 11.82
C TYR A 245 10.39 2.17 11.34
N LEU A 246 10.36 2.39 10.02
CA LEU A 246 10.61 3.67 9.35
C LEU A 246 9.70 3.76 8.11
N PRO A 247 9.50 4.97 7.54
CA PRO A 247 8.83 5.14 6.26
C PRO A 247 9.58 4.41 5.13
N TRP A 248 8.83 3.82 4.20
CA TRP A 248 9.36 3.17 2.99
C TRP A 248 10.14 4.12 2.09
N GLU A 249 9.68 5.36 2.04
CA GLU A 249 10.27 6.40 1.20
C GLU A 249 10.61 7.58 2.11
N LYS A 250 11.81 8.15 1.94
CA LYS A 250 12.31 9.18 2.84
C LYS A 250 11.42 10.43 2.77
N GLN A 251 10.83 10.76 3.91
CA GLN A 251 9.98 11.95 4.08
C GLN A 251 10.85 13.20 4.26
N PRO A 252 10.36 14.39 3.85
CA PRO A 252 11.10 15.63 4.03
C PRO A 252 11.15 15.98 5.52
N VAL A 253 12.17 16.72 5.92
CA VAL A 253 12.23 17.23 7.30
C VAL A 253 11.25 18.40 7.41
N VAL A 254 10.08 18.15 7.99
CA VAL A 254 9.11 19.20 8.30
C VAL A 254 9.68 20.08 9.41
N ARG A 255 10.08 21.31 9.07
CA ARG A 255 10.37 22.33 10.09
C ARG A 255 9.05 22.97 10.48
N LEU A 256 8.51 22.59 11.64
CA LEU A 256 7.44 23.36 12.25
C LEU A 256 7.96 24.79 12.45
N ARG A 257 7.29 25.76 11.82
CA ARG A 257 7.57 27.18 12.08
C ARG A 257 7.26 27.41 13.57
N GLY A 258 8.30 27.79 14.32
CA GLY A 258 8.18 28.18 15.73
C GLY A 258 7.47 29.50 15.91
#